data_AF-W7KQX9-F1
#
_entry.id   AF-W7KQX9-F1
#
_cell.length_a   1.000
_cell.length_b   1.000
_cell.length_c   1.000
_cell.angle_alpha   90.00
_cell.angle_beta   90.00
_cell.angle_gamma   90.00
#
_symmetry.space_group_name_H-M   'P 1'
#
loop_
_entity.id
_entity.type
_entity.pdbx_description
1 polymer ?
#
loop_
_entity_poly.entity_id
_entity_poly.type
_entity_poly.pdbx_seq_one_letter_code
_entity_poly.pdbx_strand_id
1 'polypeptide(L)'
;MMNEAKHLYEKMVDFKRFAISMLAVGSFFYIGLIIPDTANTVSDLYIMAGSSSAFLIGSILFFILSKRCRTKLNETDEGQEYLMRK
;
A
#
# COMPACT_ATOMS: atom_id res chain seq x y z
N MET A 1 3.26 10.42 -26.84
CA MET A 1 2.56 11.14 -25.74
C MET A 1 1.57 10.22 -25.01
N MET A 2 0.78 9.38 -25.69
CA MET A 2 -0.09 8.34 -25.09
C MET A 2 0.60 7.34 -24.12
N ASN A 3 1.93 7.22 -24.16
CA ASN A 3 2.70 6.34 -23.27
C ASN A 3 2.86 6.89 -21.84
N GLU A 4 2.88 8.21 -21.66
CA GLU A 4 3.17 8.82 -20.34
C GLU A 4 1.99 8.64 -19.38
N ALA A 5 0.77 8.96 -19.82
CA ALA A 5 -0.45 8.76 -19.02
C ALA A 5 -0.66 7.28 -18.68
N LYS A 6 -0.44 6.39 -19.65
CA LYS A 6 -0.50 4.94 -19.43
C LYS A 6 0.53 4.48 -18.39
N HIS A 7 1.79 4.91 -18.51
CA HIS A 7 2.85 4.53 -17.59
C HIS A 7 2.57 5.05 -16.17
N LEU A 8 2.05 6.27 -16.06
CA LEU A 8 1.68 6.87 -14.77
C LEU A 8 0.51 6.14 -14.11
N TYR A 9 -0.48 5.68 -14.90
CA TYR A 9 -1.57 4.85 -14.42
C TYR A 9 -1.10 3.47 -13.97
N GLU A 10 -0.25 2.80 -14.74
CA GLU A 10 0.32 1.50 -14.35
C GLU A 10 1.09 1.63 -13.04
N LYS A 11 1.92 2.68 -12.90
CA LYS A 11 2.63 3.00 -11.66
C LYS A 11 1.69 3.29 -10.48
N MET A 12 0.58 3.98 -10.72
CA MET A 12 -0.46 4.20 -9.70
C MET A 12 -1.06 2.88 -9.21
N VAL A 13 -1.38 1.97 -10.14
CA VAL A 13 -1.95 0.65 -9.83
C VAL A 13 -0.95 -0.20 -9.07
N ASP A 14 0.32 -0.16 -9.44
CA ASP A 14 1.38 -0.90 -8.74
C ASP A 14 1.57 -0.42 -7.32
N PHE A 15 1.61 0.91 -7.09
CA PHE A 15 1.63 1.46 -5.73
C PHE A 15 0.41 1.04 -4.91
N LYS A 16 -0.78 1.02 -5.51
CA LYS A 16 -1.99 0.56 -4.82
C LYS A 16 -1.91 -0.93 -4.45
N ARG A 17 -1.41 -1.77 -5.37
CA ARG A 17 -1.23 -3.20 -5.12
C ARG A 17 -0.22 -3.46 -4.01
N PHE A 18 0.92 -2.79 -4.04
CA PHE A 18 1.93 -2.86 -2.98
C PHE A 18 1.37 -2.41 -1.63
N ALA A 19 0.57 -1.33 -1.61
CA ALA A 19 -0.07 -0.87 -0.39
C ALA A 19 -1.00 -1.92 0.21
N ILE A 20 -1.82 -2.57 -0.62
CA ILE A 20 -2.73 -3.65 -0.18
C ILE A 20 -1.94 -4.86 0.32
N SER A 21 -0.89 -5.27 -0.40
CA SER A 21 -0.03 -6.38 0.01
C SER A 21 0.67 -6.12 1.34
N MET A 22 1.24 -4.93 1.54
CA MET A 22 1.83 -4.54 2.84
C MET A 22 0.77 -4.50 3.93
N LEU A 23 -0.43 -4.00 3.64
CA LEU A 23 -1.52 -3.96 4.63
C LEU A 23 -1.90 -5.37 5.07
N ALA A 24 -2.08 -6.28 4.11
CA ALA A 24 -2.42 -7.67 4.39
C ALA A 24 -1.35 -8.36 5.24
N VAL A 25 -0.08 -8.20 4.87
CA VAL A 25 1.06 -8.75 5.63
C VAL A 25 1.10 -8.16 7.05
N GLY A 26 0.93 -6.84 7.19
CA GLY A 26 0.83 -6.18 8.50
C GLY A 26 -0.34 -6.70 9.34
N SER A 27 -1.51 -6.92 8.74
CA SER A 27 -2.67 -7.49 9.42
C SER A 27 -2.42 -8.92 9.91
N PHE A 28 -1.69 -9.76 9.17
CA PHE A 28 -1.31 -11.08 9.65
C PHE A 28 -0.39 -11.02 10.88
N PHE A 29 0.60 -10.12 10.89
CA PHE A 29 1.43 -9.90 12.07
C PHE A 29 0.62 -9.40 13.27
N TYR A 30 -0.35 -8.51 13.04
CA TYR A 30 -1.25 -8.04 14.10
C TYR A 30 -2.14 -9.15 14.66
N ILE A 31 -2.68 -10.02 13.81
CA ILE A 31 -3.46 -11.18 14.24
C ILE A 31 -2.58 -12.11 15.08
N GLY A 32 -1.34 -12.37 14.64
CA GLY A 32 -0.35 -13.16 15.39
C GLY A 32 -0.03 -12.57 16.77
N LEU A 33 -0.07 -11.24 16.91
CA LEU A 33 0.12 -10.55 18.20
C LEU A 33 -1.09 -10.72 19.15
N ILE A 34 -2.31 -10.74 18.62
CA ILE A 34 -3.54 -10.85 19.43
C ILE A 34 -3.74 -12.27 19.96
N ILE A 35 -3.33 -13.29 19.20
CA ILE A 35 -3.52 -14.69 19.59
C ILE A 35 -2.57 -14.99 20.78
N PRO A 36 -3.11 -15.28 21.97
CA PRO A 36 -2.29 -15.58 23.14
C PRO A 36 -1.66 -16.96 22.95
N ASP A 37 -0.34 -16.99 22.82
CA ASP A 37 0.45 -18.22 22.86
C ASP A 37 1.38 -18.15 24.06
N THR A 38 1.31 -19.17 24.91
CA THR A 38 2.16 -19.33 26.10
C THR A 38 3.64 -19.52 25.76
N ALA A 39 3.98 -19.77 24.50
CA ALA A 39 5.35 -19.93 24.02
C ALA A 39 6.04 -18.61 23.60
N ASN A 40 5.29 -17.52 23.42
CA ASN A 40 5.86 -16.26 22.92
C ASN A 40 6.67 -15.55 24.00
N THR A 41 7.93 -15.25 23.72
CA THR A 41 8.71 -14.37 24.60
C THR A 41 8.24 -12.92 24.46
N VAL A 42 8.45 -12.10 25.49
CA VAL A 42 8.11 -10.66 25.45
C VAL A 42 8.81 -9.96 24.27
N SER A 43 10.03 -10.39 23.92
CA SER A 43 10.75 -9.92 22.73
C SER A 43 10.05 -10.23 21.41
N ASP A 44 9.48 -11.43 21.26
CA ASP A 44 8.78 -11.82 20.04
C ASP A 44 7.53 -10.97 19.81
N LEU A 45 6.80 -10.64 20.89
CA LEU A 45 5.65 -9.73 20.86
C LEU A 45 6.06 -8.32 20.40
N TYR A 46 7.17 -7.78 20.92
CA TYR A 46 7.66 -6.47 20.48
C TYR A 46 8.10 -6.47 19.01
N ILE A 47 8.73 -7.56 18.54
CA ILE A 47 9.14 -7.70 17.14
C ILE A 47 7.92 -7.80 16.22
N MET A 48 6.90 -8.58 16.58
CA MET A 48 5.65 -8.67 15.81
C MET A 48 4.90 -7.33 15.79
N ALA A 49 4.77 -6.66 16.94
CA ALA A 49 4.13 -5.35 17.03
C ALA A 49 4.88 -4.28 16.22
N GLY A 50 6.21 -4.26 16.31
CA GLY A 50 7.06 -3.36 15.53
C GLY A 50 6.95 -3.63 14.03
N SER A 51 6.98 -4.90 13.63
CA SER A 51 6.82 -5.32 12.23
C SER A 51 5.46 -4.93 11.67
N SER A 52 4.37 -5.28 12.37
CA SER A 52 3.01 -4.88 12.01
C SER A 52 2.88 -3.37 11.82
N SER A 53 3.44 -2.59 12.74
CA SER A 53 3.42 -1.12 12.66
C SER A 53 4.20 -0.60 11.46
N ALA A 54 5.39 -1.15 11.19
CA ALA A 54 6.20 -0.79 10.04
C ALA A 54 5.50 -1.11 8.71
N PHE A 55 4.88 -2.28 8.59
CA PHE A 55 4.09 -2.68 7.41
C PHE A 55 2.86 -1.79 7.22
N LEU A 56 2.19 -1.40 8.31
CA LEU A 56 1.06 -0.47 8.26
C LEU A 56 1.48 0.92 7.79
N ILE A 57 2.56 1.48 8.37
CA ILE A 57 3.11 2.78 7.96
C ILE A 57 3.53 2.73 6.48
N GLY A 58 4.23 1.67 6.06
CA GLY A 58 4.63 1.46 4.67
C GLY A 58 3.42 1.40 3.72
N SER A 59 2.36 0.68 4.10
CA SER A 59 1.12 0.62 3.33
C SER A 59 0.50 2.02 3.14
N ILE A 60 0.41 2.82 4.20
CA ILE A 60 -0.13 4.18 4.15
C ILE A 60 0.70 5.05 3.20
N LEU A 61 2.03 4.95 3.25
CA LEU A 61 2.92 5.69 2.34
C LEU A 61 2.65 5.33 0.86
N PHE A 62 2.51 4.04 0.53
CA PHE A 62 2.18 3.60 -0.82
C PHE A 62 0.79 4.05 -1.28
N PHE A 63 -0.21 4.07 -0.40
CA PHE A 63 -1.51 4.64 -0.71
C PHE A 63 -1.43 6.14 -1.02
N ILE A 64 -0.63 6.90 -0.28
CA ILE A 64 -0.40 8.33 -0.54
C ILE A 64 0.28 8.53 -1.90
N LEU A 65 1.29 7.72 -2.23
CA LEU A 65 1.96 7.77 -3.54
C LEU A 65 1.00 7.45 -4.68
N SER A 66 0.18 6.40 -4.54
CA SER A 66 -0.88 6.07 -5.51
C SER A 66 -1.87 7.23 -5.68
N LYS A 67 -2.29 7.87 -4.58
CA LYS A 67 -3.19 9.02 -4.63
C LYS A 67 -2.55 10.21 -5.36
N ARG A 68 -1.27 10.48 -5.15
CA ARG A 68 -0.53 11.53 -5.89
C ARG A 68 -0.46 11.22 -7.39
N CYS A 69 -0.21 9.98 -7.79
CA CYS A 69 -0.25 9.59 -9.20
C CYS A 69 -1.63 9.80 -9.81
N ARG A 70 -2.70 9.47 -9.07
CA ARG A 70 -4.08 9.73 -9.51
C ARG A 70 -4.37 11.22 -9.66
N THR A 71 -3.92 12.05 -8.73
CA THR A 71 -4.07 13.52 -8.83
C THR A 71 -3.38 14.04 -10.08
N LYS A 72 -2.15 13.61 -10.37
CA LYS A 72 -1.44 14.01 -11.59
C LYS A 72 -2.15 13.56 -12.87
N LEU A 73 -2.72 12.36 -12.89
CA LEU A 73 -3.55 11.91 -14.03
C LEU A 73 -4.78 12.80 -14.22
N ASN A 74 -5.41 13.24 -13.14
CA ASN A 74 -6.57 14.14 -13.17
C ASN A 74 -6.24 15.57 -13.62
N GLU A 75 -4.99 16.02 -13.51
CA GLU A 75 -4.56 17.36 -13.93
C GLU A 75 -4.37 17.46 -15.45
N THR A 76 -4.31 16.33 -16.15
CA THR A 76 -4.10 16.26 -17.61
C THR A 76 -5.36 15.72 -18.30
N ASP A 77 -5.80 16.37 -19.39
CA ASP A 77 -6.96 15.90 -20.18
C ASP A 77 -6.78 14.46 -20.67
N GLU A 78 -5.57 14.10 -21.13
CA GLU A 78 -5.24 12.72 -21.55
C GLU A 78 -5.36 11.71 -20.39
N GLY A 79 -4.92 12.09 -19.19
CA GLY A 79 -5.00 11.24 -18.01
C GLY A 79 -6.43 11.07 -17.50
N GLN A 80 -7.27 12.10 -17.61
CA GLN A 80 -8.70 11.99 -17.31
C GLN A 80 -9.42 11.09 -18.32
N GLU A 81 -9.15 11.24 -19.61
CA GLU A 81 -9.73 10.36 -20.63
C GLU A 81 -9.32 8.90 -20.40
N TYR A 82 -8.05 8.66 -20.03
CA TYR A 82 -7.56 7.32 -19.73
C TYR A 82 -8.18 6.71 -18.46
N LEU A 83 -8.42 7.52 -17.43
CA LEU A 83 -9.15 7.10 -16.22
C LEU A 83 -10.63 6.80 -16.48
N MET A 84 -11.26 7.53 -17.40
CA MET A 84 -12.68 7.32 -17.75
C MET A 84 -12.87 6.06 -18.62
N ARG A 85 -11.85 5.66 -19.38
CA ARG A 85 -11.88 4.46 -20.23
C ARG A 85 -11.58 3.15 -19.49
N LYS A 86 -11.16 3.16 -18.21
CA LYS A 86 -10.59 1.98 -17.53
C LYS A 86 -10.92 1.89 -16.04
#